data_AF-A0A842RYR2-F1
#
_entry.id   AF-A0A842RYR2-F1
#
_cell.length_a   1.000
_cell.length_b   1.000
_cell.length_c   1.000
_cell.angle_alpha   90.00
_cell.angle_beta   90.00
_cell.angle_gamma   90.00
#
_symmetry.space_group_name_H-M   'P 1'
#
loop_
_entity.id
_entity.type
_entity.pdbx_description
1 polymer ?
#
loop_
_entity_poly.entity_id
_entity_poly.type
_entity_poly.pdbx_seq_one_letter_code
_entity_poly.pdbx_strand_id
1 'polypeptide(L)'
;MIRDKKSVTDGKNFRINLLSSKDLNNFIKNLSTPNFLGSIHLREKPNQKMSSVDNLMKGELETKLSKAVKNSFFNPITKILILSMIIFNIIWLSMTFIL
;
A
#
# COMPACT_ATOMS: atom_id res chain seq x y z
N MET A 1 -18.40 23.61 58.18
CA MET A 1 -19.87 23.68 58.04
C MET A 1 -20.17 24.25 56.66
N ILE A 2 -20.82 23.45 55.80
CA ILE A 2 -21.57 23.82 54.57
C ILE A 2 -20.71 24.44 53.43
N ARG A 3 -20.17 23.65 52.48
CA ARG A 3 -20.82 23.03 51.29
C ARG A 3 -21.47 24.09 50.38
N ASP A 4 -20.85 24.38 49.24
CA ASP A 4 -21.64 24.47 48.02
C ASP A 4 -20.91 23.99 46.77
N LYS A 5 -21.61 23.12 46.06
CA LYS A 5 -21.20 22.54 44.78
C LYS A 5 -21.74 23.46 43.68
N LYS A 6 -20.93 23.77 42.66
CA LYS A 6 -21.52 23.96 41.33
C LYS A 6 -20.55 23.56 40.22
N SER A 7 -20.69 22.30 39.83
CA SER A 7 -20.45 21.85 38.47
C SER A 7 -21.31 22.71 37.53
N VAL A 8 -20.67 23.55 36.71
CA VAL A 8 -21.29 24.08 35.52
C VAL A 8 -20.46 23.58 34.34
N THR A 9 -20.86 22.40 33.88
CA THR A 9 -20.75 21.99 32.48
C THR A 9 -21.34 23.11 31.62
N ASP A 10 -20.49 24.01 31.15
CA ASP A 10 -20.86 24.93 30.08
C ASP A 10 -20.36 24.33 28.77
N GLY A 11 -21.23 23.52 28.16
CA GLY A 11 -21.11 23.01 26.81
C GLY A 11 -21.12 24.18 25.83
N LYS A 12 -19.99 24.85 25.68
CA LYS A 12 -19.77 25.79 24.60
C LYS A 12 -19.40 24.99 23.37
N ASN A 13 -20.42 24.73 22.56
CA ASN A 13 -20.35 24.32 21.16
C ASN A 13 -19.04 24.80 20.51
N PHE A 14 -18.06 23.91 20.42
CA PHE A 14 -16.83 24.13 19.68
C PHE A 14 -17.21 24.12 18.20
N ARG A 15 -17.75 25.25 17.73
CA ARG A 15 -17.95 25.51 16.31
C ARG A 15 -16.56 25.69 15.72
N ILE A 16 -15.99 24.56 15.30
CA ILE A 16 -14.78 24.50 14.48
C ILE A 16 -15.06 25.37 13.26
N ASN A 17 -14.49 26.56 13.22
CA ASN A 17 -14.62 27.46 12.08
C ASN A 17 -13.67 26.93 10.99
N LEU A 18 -14.08 25.85 10.33
CA LEU A 18 -13.33 25.10 9.31
C LEU A 18 -13.01 25.91 8.05
N LEU A 19 -13.42 27.18 7.98
CA LEU A 19 -13.30 28.07 6.83
C LEU A 19 -12.24 29.16 6.99
N SER A 20 -11.52 29.20 8.11
CA SER A 20 -10.37 30.11 8.28
C SER A 20 -9.18 29.58 7.48
N SER A 21 -8.74 30.30 6.45
CA SER A 21 -7.65 29.88 5.56
C SER A 21 -6.32 29.64 6.29
N LYS A 22 -6.12 30.32 7.42
CA LYS A 22 -4.96 30.12 8.30
C LYS A 22 -5.01 28.76 9.00
N ASP A 23 -6.17 28.39 9.51
CA ASP A 23 -6.37 27.11 10.22
C ASP A 23 -6.38 25.93 9.23
N LEU A 24 -6.90 26.13 8.01
CA LEU A 24 -6.82 25.14 6.94
C LEU A 24 -5.37 24.87 6.52
N ASN A 25 -4.56 25.93 6.34
CA ASN A 25 -3.15 25.77 6.01
C ASN A 25 -2.39 25.05 7.13
N ASN A 26 -2.67 25.40 8.39
CA ASN A 26 -2.05 24.74 9.53
C ASN A 26 -2.49 23.27 9.66
N PHE A 27 -3.76 22.98 9.39
CA PHE A 27 -4.30 21.61 9.37
C PHE A 27 -3.67 20.78 8.25
N ILE A 28 -3.59 21.32 7.03
CA ILE A 28 -2.92 20.68 5.88
C ILE A 28 -1.43 20.43 6.20
N LYS A 29 -0.76 21.40 6.82
CA LYS A 29 0.64 21.23 7.24
C LYS A 29 0.79 20.11 8.27
N ASN A 30 -0.15 19.99 9.21
CA ASN A 30 -0.13 18.91 10.21
C ASN A 30 -0.48 17.53 9.62
N LEU A 31 -1.26 17.48 8.54
CA LEU A 31 -1.52 16.27 7.73
C LEU A 31 -0.29 15.85 6.90
N SER A 32 0.53 16.80 6.46
CA SER A 32 1.73 16.52 5.68
C SER A 32 2.86 15.87 6.49
N THR A 33 2.88 16.10 7.81
CA THR A 33 3.83 15.48 8.75
C THR A 33 3.11 15.02 10.01
N PRO A 34 2.30 13.95 9.95
CA PRO A 34 1.48 13.58 11.07
C PRO A 34 2.33 12.90 12.16
N ASN A 35 2.33 13.50 13.36
CA ASN A 35 2.96 12.95 14.55
C ASN A 35 2.04 11.92 15.21
N PHE A 36 1.79 10.80 14.53
CA PHE A 36 1.10 9.66 15.14
C PHE A 36 2.04 8.95 16.13
N LEU A 37 1.53 8.40 17.24
CA LEU A 37 2.35 7.59 18.16
C LEU A 37 3.08 6.43 17.43
N GLY A 38 2.48 5.91 16.34
CA GLY A 38 3.09 4.92 15.46
C GLY A 38 4.20 5.44 14.54
N SER A 39 4.24 6.74 14.21
CA SER A 39 5.32 7.33 13.41
C SER A 39 6.63 7.47 14.18
N ILE A 40 6.58 7.38 15.52
CA ILE A 40 7.75 7.35 16.39
C ILE A 40 8.46 5.99 16.33
N HIS A 41 7.70 4.90 16.14
CA HIS A 41 8.24 3.54 15.93
C HIS A 41 8.77 3.33 14.50
N LEU A 42 8.24 4.06 13.52
CA LEU A 42 8.73 4.03 12.13
C LEU A 42 9.95 4.92 11.87
N ARG A 43 10.37 5.72 12.86
CA ARG A 43 11.59 6.55 12.82
C ARG A 43 12.85 5.79 13.24
N GLU A 44 12.78 4.46 13.34
CA GLU A 44 13.94 3.66 13.66
C GLU A 44 15.00 3.78 12.56
N LYS A 45 16.18 4.25 12.98
CA LYS A 45 17.42 4.27 12.20
C LYS A 45 17.60 2.93 11.49
N PRO A 46 18.15 2.89 10.26
CA PRO A 46 18.32 1.64 9.50
C PRO A 46 19.13 0.64 10.32
N ASN A 47 18.42 -0.27 10.98
CA ASN A 47 18.98 -1.24 11.90
C ASN A 47 19.31 -2.48 11.08
N GLN A 48 20.58 -2.90 11.04
CA GLN A 48 21.08 -3.98 10.17
C GLN A 48 20.34 -5.31 10.36
N LYS A 49 19.70 -5.52 11.53
CA LYS A 49 18.82 -6.67 11.83
C LYS A 49 17.55 -6.72 10.97
N MET A 50 17.07 -5.59 10.49
CA MET A 50 15.90 -5.50 9.61
C MET A 50 16.22 -6.11 8.23
N SER A 51 17.47 -6.00 7.76
CA SER A 51 17.89 -6.59 6.49
C SER A 51 17.81 -8.13 6.46
N SER A 52 18.01 -8.81 7.59
CA SER A 52 17.88 -10.26 7.65
C SER A 52 16.41 -10.69 7.56
N VAL A 53 15.50 -9.93 8.18
CA VAL A 53 14.05 -10.17 8.08
C VAL A 53 13.55 -9.85 6.68
N ASP A 54 14.01 -8.75 6.09
CA ASP A 54 13.70 -8.38 4.71
C ASP A 54 14.22 -9.44 3.72
N ASN A 55 15.42 -9.98 3.92
CA ASN A 55 15.97 -11.06 3.09
C ASN A 55 15.18 -12.37 3.25
N LEU A 56 14.73 -12.70 4.46
CA LEU A 56 13.87 -13.87 4.70
C LEU A 56 12.50 -13.69 4.04
N MET A 57 11.87 -12.53 4.20
CA MET A 57 10.61 -12.20 3.52
C MET A 57 10.77 -12.26 2.01
N LYS A 58 11.87 -11.72 1.48
CA LYS A 58 12.16 -11.72 0.04
C LYS A 58 12.34 -13.14 -0.50
N GLY A 59 13.04 -14.01 0.24
CA GLY A 59 13.18 -15.43 -0.12
C GLY A 59 11.85 -16.21 -0.07
N GLU A 60 10.99 -15.92 0.92
CA GLU A 60 9.65 -16.54 0.98
C GLU A 60 8.74 -16.03 -0.14
N LEU A 61 8.87 -14.76 -0.52
CA LEU A 61 8.13 -14.16 -1.63
C LEU A 61 8.58 -14.74 -2.97
N GLU A 62 9.90 -14.88 -3.19
CA GLU A 62 10.47 -15.47 -4.41
C GLU A 62 10.10 -16.94 -4.57
N THR A 63 10.07 -17.71 -3.48
CA THR A 63 9.64 -19.12 -3.52
C THR A 63 8.13 -19.24 -3.79
N LYS A 64 7.29 -18.40 -3.19
CA LYS A 64 5.85 -18.34 -3.50
C LYS A 64 5.60 -17.91 -4.95
N LEU A 65 6.30 -16.89 -5.42
CA LEU A 65 6.21 -16.41 -6.79
C LEU A 65 6.69 -17.47 -7.79
N SER A 66 7.83 -18.11 -7.54
CA SER A 66 8.32 -19.22 -8.35
C SER A 66 7.33 -20.38 -8.39
N LYS A 67 6.71 -20.73 -7.26
CA LYS A 67 5.68 -21.78 -7.20
C LYS A 67 4.42 -21.39 -7.97
N ALA A 68 3.98 -20.13 -7.86
CA ALA A 68 2.82 -19.61 -8.57
C ALA A 68 3.06 -19.55 -10.08
N VAL A 69 4.22 -19.06 -10.51
CA VAL A 69 4.64 -19.00 -11.91
C VAL A 69 4.76 -20.41 -12.47
N LYS A 70 5.45 -21.31 -11.76
CA LYS A 70 5.58 -22.71 -12.17
C LYS A 70 4.20 -23.35 -12.33
N ASN A 71 3.30 -23.17 -11.37
CA ASN A 71 1.91 -23.65 -11.46
C ASN A 71 1.13 -23.02 -12.64
N SER A 72 1.36 -21.74 -12.93
CA SER A 72 0.76 -21.06 -14.08
C SER A 72 1.26 -21.62 -15.41
N PHE A 73 2.56 -21.91 -15.55
CA PHE A 73 3.12 -22.54 -16.74
C PHE A 73 2.66 -24.00 -16.94
N PHE A 74 2.39 -24.73 -15.85
CA PHE A 74 1.85 -26.09 -15.94
C PHE A 74 0.33 -26.13 -16.12
N ASN A 75 -0.37 -25.01 -15.96
CA ASN A 75 -1.81 -24.95 -16.17
C ASN A 75 -2.13 -25.23 -17.67
N PRO A 76 -3.00 -26.22 -17.97
CA PRO A 76 -3.38 -26.56 -19.34
C PRO A 76 -3.93 -25.35 -20.13
N ILE A 77 -4.64 -24.44 -19.47
CA ILE A 77 -5.17 -23.21 -20.09
C ILE A 77 -4.03 -22.32 -20.58
N THR A 78 -3.02 -22.09 -19.75
CA THR A 78 -1.86 -21.26 -20.11
C THR A 78 -1.06 -21.89 -21.26
N LYS A 79 -0.91 -23.23 -21.27
CA LYS A 79 -0.25 -23.93 -22.37
C LYS A 79 -0.97 -23.73 -23.71
N ILE A 80 -2.29 -23.83 -23.72
CA ILE A 80 -3.11 -23.60 -24.91
C ILE A 80 -2.97 -22.15 -25.39
N LEU A 81 -2.94 -21.19 -24.47
CA LEU A 81 -2.76 -19.78 -24.80
C LEU A 81 -1.40 -19.51 -25.46
N ILE A 82 -0.32 -20.09 -24.92
CA ILE A 82 1.03 -20.01 -25.49
C ILE A 82 1.06 -20.66 -26.87
N LEU A 83 0.45 -21.84 -27.03
CA LEU A 83 0.39 -22.54 -28.32
C LEU A 83 -0.37 -21.70 -29.37
N SER A 84 -1.49 -21.10 -28.98
CA SER A 84 -2.28 -20.21 -29.84
C SER A 84 -1.45 -18.99 -30.29
N MET A 85 -0.68 -18.39 -29.38
CA MET A 85 0.20 -17.26 -29.69
C MET A 85 1.29 -17.64 -30.72
N ILE A 86 1.86 -18.84 -30.61
CA ILE A 86 2.87 -19.34 -31.56
C ILE A 86 2.24 -19.56 -32.94
N ILE A 87 1.09 -20.24 -33.00
CA ILE A 87 0.36 -20.50 -34.25
C ILE A 87 0.00 -19.19 -34.94
N PHE A 88 -0.54 -18.23 -34.18
CA PHE A 88 -0.88 -16.91 -34.69
C PHE A 88 0.34 -16.20 -35.31
N ASN A 89 1.50 -16.23 -34.64
CA ASN A 89 2.73 -15.65 -35.17
C ASN A 89 3.20 -16.35 -36.46
N ILE A 90 3.13 -17.67 -36.53
CA ILE A 90 3.51 -18.43 -37.74
C ILE A 90 2.60 -18.05 -38.92
N ILE A 91 1.29 -17.97 -38.70
CA ILE A 91 0.33 -17.56 -39.72
C ILE A 91 0.58 -16.11 -40.15
N TRP A 92 0.78 -15.21 -39.19
CA TRP A 92 1.08 -13.81 -39.46
C TRP A 92 2.34 -13.63 -40.30
N LEU A 93 3.42 -14.32 -39.93
CA LEU A 93 4.70 -14.26 -40.64
C LEU A 93 4.59 -14.88 -42.04
N SER A 94 3.84 -15.98 -42.18
CA SER A 94 3.56 -16.60 -43.48
C SER A 94 2.78 -15.65 -44.40
N MET A 95 1.74 -14.98 -43.86
CA MET A 95 0.97 -13.98 -44.61
C MET A 95 1.83 -12.78 -45.03
N THR A 96 2.71 -12.30 -44.15
CA THR A 96 3.60 -11.17 -44.44
C THR A 96 4.68 -11.52 -45.48
N PHE A 97 5.02 -12.81 -45.63
CA PHE A 97 6.02 -13.25 -46.60
C PHE A 97 5.43 -13.62 -47.97
N ILE A 98 4.15 -14.02 -48.01
CA ILE A 98 3.44 -14.40 -49.24
C ILE A 98 2.75 -13.21 -49.92
N LEU A 99 2.32 -12.21 -49.13
CA LEU A 99 1.72 -10.95 -49.60
C LEU A 99 2.81 -9.90 -49.86
#